data_AF-A0A7W8UAF9-F1
#
_entry.id   AF-A0A7W8UAF9-F1
#
_cell.length_a   1.000
_cell.length_b   1.000
_cell.length_c   1.000
_cell.angle_alpha   90.00
_cell.angle_beta   90.00
_cell.angle_gamma   90.00
#
_symmetry.space_group_name_H-M   'P 1'
#
loop_
_entity.id
_entity.type
_entity.pdbx_description
1 polymer ?
#
loop_
_entity_poly.entity_id
_entity_poly.type
_entity_poly.pdbx_seq_one_letter_code
_entity_poly.pdbx_strand_id
1 'polypeptide(L)'
;MELAAFLAVRHFAKMRGLAMRFNGILRSRHSEALDEWIDDAIDTELTAIMRFASVLRRDIDAVKNAIELPWSNGQAEGPINRFKMLKRAMYGRAGPELLRARMLPLNHRI
;
A
#
# COMPACT_ATOMS: atom_id res chain seq x y z
N MET A 1 36.90 -3.77 -0.88
CA MET A 1 35.95 -4.21 0.16
C MET A 1 35.31 -3.03 0.91
N GLU A 2 36.05 -1.94 1.15
CA GLU A 2 35.58 -0.73 1.87
C GLU A 2 34.55 0.13 1.10
N LEU A 3 34.78 0.35 -0.21
CA LEU A 3 33.91 1.22 -1.03
C LEU A 3 32.48 0.68 -1.18
N ALA A 4 32.33 -0.64 -1.33
CA ALA A 4 31.02 -1.28 -1.45
C ALA A 4 30.20 -1.17 -0.16
N ALA A 5 30.86 -1.30 1.00
CA ALA A 5 30.21 -1.13 2.31
C ALA A 5 29.78 0.33 2.52
N PHE A 6 30.61 1.30 2.14
CA PHE A 6 30.26 2.72 2.21
C PHE A 6 29.07 3.07 1.30
N LEU A 7 29.07 2.59 0.05
CA LEU A 7 27.95 2.78 -0.88
C LEU A 7 26.65 2.17 -0.33
N ALA A 8 26.72 0.95 0.23
CA ALA A 8 25.56 0.30 0.83
C ALA A 8 24.96 1.11 2.00
N VAL A 9 25.81 1.64 2.89
CA VAL A 9 25.36 2.49 4.01
C VAL A 9 24.71 3.77 3.50
N ARG A 10 25.27 4.42 2.48
CA ARG A 10 24.67 5.63 1.87
C ARG A 10 23.35 5.35 1.19
N HIS A 11 23.24 4.25 0.45
CA HIS A 11 21.99 3.82 -0.18
C HIS A 11 20.91 3.54 0.86
N PHE A 12 21.25 2.85 1.95
CA PHE A 12 20.33 2.62 3.05
C PHE A 12 19.87 3.92 3.72
N ALA A 13 20.80 4.84 4.01
CA ALA A 13 20.48 6.12 4.59
C ALA A 13 19.53 6.94 3.70
N LYS A 14 19.79 6.98 2.39
CA LYS A 14 18.92 7.68 1.41
C LYS A 14 17.53 7.04 1.34
N MET A 15 17.47 5.70 1.25
CA MET A 15 16.21 4.95 1.26
C MET A 15 15.40 5.22 2.52
N ARG A 16 16.04 5.15 3.71
CA ARG A 16 15.39 5.41 4.99
C ARG A 16 14.86 6.84 5.07
N GLY A 17 15.64 7.82 4.60
CA GLY A 17 15.21 9.23 4.55
C GLY A 17 13.95 9.42 3.71
N LEU A 18 13.90 8.81 2.53
CA LEU A 18 12.72 8.86 1.66
C LEU A 18 11.52 8.15 2.29
N ALA A 19 11.70 6.97 2.88
CA ALA A 19 10.63 6.24 3.54
C ALA A 19 10.03 7.03 4.72
N MET A 20 10.87 7.70 5.50
CA MET A 20 10.41 8.53 6.63
C MET A 20 9.66 9.78 6.16
N ARG A 21 10.18 10.49 5.14
CA ARG A 21 9.48 11.64 4.54
C ARG A 21 8.12 11.23 3.98
N PHE A 22 8.05 10.13 3.25
CA PHE A 22 6.80 9.60 2.70
C PHE A 22 5.78 9.27 3.79
N ASN A 23 6.21 8.59 4.86
CA ASN A 23 5.34 8.28 6.00
C ASN A 23 4.83 9.55 6.70
N GLY A 24 5.67 10.60 6.78
CA GLY A 24 5.25 11.92 7.27
C GLY A 24 4.13 12.50 6.43
N ILE A 25 4.26 12.49 5.10
CA ILE A 25 3.26 12.97 4.14
C ILE A 25 1.96 12.16 4.26
N LEU A 26 2.03 10.83 4.34
CA LEU A 26 0.85 9.99 4.49
C LEU A 26 0.04 10.27 5.78
N ARG A 27 0.70 10.79 6.82
CA ARG A 27 0.07 11.07 8.12
C ARG A 27 -0.35 12.53 8.29
N SER A 28 0.11 13.43 7.44
CA SER A 28 -0.13 14.87 7.59
C SER A 28 -1.54 15.30 7.21
N ARG A 29 -2.26 14.51 6.39
CA ARG A 29 -3.50 14.91 5.68
C ARG A 29 -3.30 16.06 4.67
N HIS A 30 -2.06 16.34 4.33
CA HIS A 30 -1.60 17.44 3.49
C HIS A 30 -0.70 16.87 2.39
N SER A 31 -1.19 16.88 1.15
CA SER A 31 -0.56 16.20 0.01
C SER A 31 0.44 17.06 -0.77
N GLU A 32 0.63 18.32 -0.38
CA GLU A 32 1.40 19.35 -1.10
C GLU A 32 2.86 18.93 -1.31
N ALA A 33 3.44 18.22 -0.34
CA ALA A 33 4.83 17.73 -0.41
C ALA A 33 4.98 16.40 -1.21
N LEU A 34 3.89 15.79 -1.68
CA LEU A 34 3.94 14.50 -2.37
C LEU A 34 4.62 14.59 -3.73
N ASP A 35 4.32 15.61 -4.52
CA ASP A 35 4.87 15.77 -5.87
C ASP A 35 6.40 15.93 -5.82
N GLU A 36 6.90 16.79 -4.92
CA GLU A 36 8.34 16.97 -4.68
C GLU A 36 9.00 15.67 -4.19
N TRP A 37 8.35 14.96 -3.27
CA TRP A 37 8.86 13.68 -2.79
C TRP A 37 8.96 12.63 -3.91
N ILE A 38 8.01 12.60 -4.84
CA ILE A 38 8.03 11.68 -5.98
C ILE A 38 9.20 12.03 -6.92
N ASP A 39 9.42 13.30 -7.21
CA ASP A 39 10.56 13.73 -8.04
C ASP A 39 11.89 13.33 -7.40
N ASP A 40 12.08 13.63 -6.11
CA ASP A 40 13.26 13.21 -5.34
C ASP A 40 13.47 11.69 -5.35
N ALA A 41 12.37 10.92 -5.31
CA ALA A 41 12.40 9.46 -5.29
C ALA A 41 12.74 8.87 -6.68
N ILE A 42 12.25 9.49 -7.76
CA ILE A 42 12.58 9.13 -9.15
C ILE A 42 14.04 9.45 -9.46
N ASP A 43 14.56 10.57 -8.95
CA ASP A 43 15.96 10.97 -9.17
C ASP A 43 16.94 10.18 -8.29
N THR A 44 16.46 9.22 -7.49
CA THR A 44 17.38 8.28 -6.84
C THR A 44 17.91 7.25 -7.81
N GLU A 45 19.21 6.96 -7.79
CA GLU A 45 19.78 5.78 -8.48
C GLU A 45 19.35 4.43 -7.83
N LEU A 46 18.33 4.44 -6.97
CA LEU A 46 17.81 3.28 -6.27
C LEU A 46 16.61 2.72 -7.03
N THR A 47 16.85 1.79 -7.96
CA THR A 47 15.85 1.24 -8.89
C THR A 47 14.51 0.86 -8.24
N ALA A 48 14.52 0.27 -7.04
CA ALA A 48 13.30 -0.12 -6.35
C ALA A 48 12.45 1.10 -5.93
N ILE A 49 13.09 2.17 -5.47
CA ILE A 49 12.42 3.41 -5.05
C ILE A 49 11.94 4.20 -6.27
N MET A 50 12.77 4.28 -7.32
CA MET A 50 12.36 4.90 -8.59
C MET A 50 11.08 4.27 -9.13
N ARG A 51 11.05 2.92 -9.25
CA ARG A 51 9.89 2.19 -9.77
C ARG A 51 8.64 2.41 -8.92
N PHE A 52 8.80 2.41 -7.60
CA PHE A 52 7.71 2.71 -6.68
C PHE A 52 7.15 4.12 -6.91
N ALA A 53 8.02 5.13 -6.98
CA ALA A 53 7.64 6.51 -7.21
C ALA A 53 6.99 6.73 -8.59
N SER A 54 7.47 6.06 -9.65
CA SER A 54 6.85 6.11 -10.98
C SER A 54 5.42 5.55 -10.99
N VAL A 55 5.16 4.49 -10.22
CA VAL A 55 3.79 3.95 -10.07
C VAL A 55 2.91 4.95 -9.30
N LEU A 56 3.42 5.53 -8.21
CA LEU A 56 2.69 6.55 -7.47
C LEU A 56 2.35 7.78 -8.32
N ARG A 57 3.28 8.23 -9.18
CA ARG A 57 3.05 9.36 -10.09
C ARG A 57 1.90 9.09 -11.04
N ARG A 58 1.79 7.86 -11.55
CA ARG A 58 0.70 7.47 -12.47
C ARG A 58 -0.67 7.55 -11.79
N ASP A 59 -0.75 7.21 -10.51
CA ASP A 59 -1.98 7.16 -9.74
C ASP A 59 -2.11 8.34 -8.75
N ILE A 60 -1.50 9.49 -9.07
CA ILE A 60 -1.29 10.61 -8.14
C ILE A 60 -2.58 11.07 -7.46
N ASP A 61 -3.68 11.18 -8.20
CA ASP A 61 -4.97 11.62 -7.65
C ASP A 61 -5.50 10.65 -6.59
N ALA A 62 -5.33 9.34 -6.81
CA ALA A 62 -5.73 8.33 -5.83
C ALA A 62 -4.86 8.39 -4.57
N VAL A 63 -3.56 8.67 -4.71
CA VAL A 63 -2.63 8.82 -3.58
C VAL A 63 -2.95 10.09 -2.78
N LYS A 64 -3.21 11.22 -3.45
CA LYS A 64 -3.63 12.46 -2.79
C LYS A 64 -4.94 12.28 -2.03
N ASN A 65 -5.93 11.64 -2.64
CA ASN A 65 -7.18 11.28 -1.97
C ASN A 65 -6.95 10.38 -0.74
N ALA A 66 -6.04 9.42 -0.82
CA ALA A 66 -5.71 8.56 0.32
C ALA A 66 -5.03 9.32 1.49
N ILE A 67 -4.43 10.48 1.23
CA ILE A 67 -3.83 11.34 2.24
C ILE A 67 -4.89 12.27 2.84
N GLU A 68 -5.65 12.96 2.00
CA GLU A 68 -6.54 14.07 2.40
C GLU A 68 -7.86 13.58 2.99
N LEU A 69 -8.39 12.46 2.48
CA LEU A 69 -9.69 11.96 2.90
C LEU A 69 -9.58 11.14 4.19
N PRO A 70 -10.61 11.16 5.05
CA PRO A 70 -10.64 10.35 6.27
C PRO A 70 -10.92 8.86 6.01
N TRP A 71 -11.15 8.49 4.75
CA TRP A 71 -11.56 7.14 4.36
C TRP A 71 -10.34 6.25 4.12
N SER A 72 -10.38 5.03 4.67
CA SER A 72 -9.38 4.01 4.38
C SER A 72 -10.03 2.77 3.77
N ASN A 73 -9.29 2.04 2.95
CA ASN A 73 -9.74 0.74 2.42
C ASN A 73 -9.81 -0.36 3.50
N GLY A 74 -9.37 -0.08 4.74
CA GLY A 74 -9.33 -1.07 5.83
C GLY A 74 -10.69 -1.72 6.11
N GLN A 75 -11.78 -0.95 6.02
CA GLN A 75 -13.14 -1.48 6.20
C GLN A 75 -13.52 -2.51 5.12
N ALA A 76 -13.04 -2.32 3.89
CA ALA A 76 -13.29 -3.25 2.79
C ALA A 76 -12.31 -4.45 2.81
N GLU A 77 -11.07 -4.23 3.26
CA GLU A 77 -10.02 -5.25 3.27
C GLU A 77 -10.36 -6.45 4.17
N GLY A 78 -10.95 -6.22 5.34
CA GLY A 78 -11.34 -7.30 6.27
C GLY A 78 -12.28 -8.32 5.61
N PRO A 79 -13.47 -7.90 5.12
CA PRO A 79 -14.39 -8.75 4.38
C PRO A 79 -13.76 -9.42 3.15
N ILE A 80 -12.96 -8.68 2.37
CA ILE A 80 -12.28 -9.21 1.17
C ILE A 80 -11.27 -10.30 1.54
N ASN A 81 -10.50 -10.10 2.60
CA ASN A 81 -9.51 -11.08 3.07
C ASN A 81 -10.21 -12.34 3.59
N ARG A 82 -11.31 -12.19 4.35
CA ARG A 82 -12.13 -13.32 4.79
C ARG A 82 -12.70 -14.11 3.62
N PHE A 83 -13.20 -13.42 2.58
CA PHE A 83 -13.67 -14.06 1.35
C PHE A 83 -12.55 -14.83 0.64
N LYS A 84 -11.39 -14.21 0.44
CA LYS A 84 -10.22 -14.84 -0.20
C LYS A 84 -9.76 -16.07 0.58
N MET A 85 -9.72 -15.97 1.91
CA MET A 85 -9.38 -17.09 2.79
C MET A 85 -10.36 -18.25 2.61
N LEU A 86 -11.67 -17.98 2.62
CA LEU A 86 -12.69 -18.99 2.45
C LEU A 86 -12.59 -19.70 1.09
N LYS A 87 -12.38 -18.94 0.00
CA LYS A 87 -12.15 -19.52 -1.33
C LYS A 87 -10.92 -20.42 -1.36
N ARG A 88 -9.80 -20.01 -0.72
CA ARG A 88 -8.56 -20.80 -0.65
C ARG A 88 -8.74 -22.09 0.15
N ALA A 89 -9.44 -22.03 1.29
CA ALA A 89 -9.75 -23.21 2.11
C ALA A 89 -10.60 -24.24 1.37
N MET A 90 -11.33 -23.82 0.34
CA MET A 90 -12.22 -24.66 -0.47
C MET A 90 -11.62 -24.97 -1.85
N TYR A 91 -10.32 -24.75 -2.05
CA TYR A 91 -9.60 -24.99 -3.31
C TYR A 91 -10.25 -24.31 -4.52
N GLY A 92 -10.92 -23.17 -4.32
CA GLY A 92 -11.63 -22.45 -5.38
C GLY A 92 -12.91 -23.12 -5.88
N ARG A 93 -13.34 -24.26 -5.30
CA ARG A 93 -14.51 -25.03 -5.75
C ARG A 93 -15.85 -24.57 -5.15
N ALA A 94 -15.83 -23.55 -4.30
CA ALA A 94 -17.03 -23.03 -3.67
C ALA A 94 -17.81 -22.12 -4.63
N GLY A 95 -19.06 -22.51 -4.94
CA GLY A 95 -20.00 -21.68 -5.69
C GLY A 95 -20.51 -20.46 -4.89
N PRO A 96 -21.15 -19.49 -5.54
CA PRO A 96 -21.66 -18.26 -4.91
C PRO A 96 -22.57 -18.50 -3.70
N GLU A 97 -23.43 -19.51 -3.77
CA GLU A 97 -24.40 -19.87 -2.73
C GLU A 97 -23.69 -20.36 -1.47
N LEU A 98 -22.67 -21.21 -1.64
CA LEU A 98 -21.87 -21.77 -0.56
C LEU A 98 -20.96 -20.71 0.09
N LEU A 99 -20.40 -19.81 -0.72
CA LEU A 99 -19.66 -18.65 -0.21
C LEU A 99 -20.57 -17.71 0.59
N ARG A 100 -21.79 -17.45 0.09
CA ARG A 100 -22.79 -16.63 0.79
C ARG A 100 -23.18 -17.25 2.13
N ALA A 101 -23.48 -18.55 2.15
CA ALA A 101 -23.88 -19.27 3.36
C ALA A 101 -22.80 -19.25 4.46
N ARG A 102 -21.52 -19.26 4.08
CA ARG A 102 -20.40 -19.21 5.05
C ARG A 102 -19.97 -17.79 5.37
N MET A 103 -20.26 -16.82 4.52
CA MET A 103 -19.88 -15.42 4.77
C MET A 103 -20.89 -14.64 5.59
N LEU A 104 -22.18 -14.81 5.33
CA LEU A 104 -23.21 -14.04 5.99
C LEU A 104 -23.54 -14.65 7.37
N PRO A 105 -23.89 -13.83 8.36
CA PRO A 105 -24.50 -14.35 9.58
C PRO A 105 -25.75 -15.14 9.21
N LEU A 106 -25.98 -16.27 9.87
CA LEU A 106 -27.26 -16.96 9.76
C LEU A 106 -28.31 -16.02 10.37
N ASN A 107 -29.28 -15.57 9.57
CA ASN A 107 -30.45 -14.86 10.07
C ASN A 107 -31.27 -15.82 10.94
N HIS A 108 -30.91 -15.96 12.21
CA HIS A 108 -31.84 -16.43 13.22
C HIS A 108 -32.74 -15.24 13.56
N ARG A 109 -33.84 -15.12 12.81
CA ARG A 109 -35.00 -14.39 13.32
C ARG A 109 -35.56 -15.23 14.46
N ILE A 110 -35.34 -14.79 15.70
CA ILE A 110 -36.12 -15.20 16.87
C ILE A 110 -37.36 -14.33 16.89
#